data_AF-A0A1D2QR32-F1
#
_entry.id   AF-A0A1D2QR32-F1
#
_cell.length_a   1.000
_cell.length_b   1.000
_cell.length_c   1.000
_cell.angle_alpha   90.00
_cell.angle_beta   90.00
_cell.angle_gamma   90.00
#
_symmetry.space_group_name_H-M   'P 1'
#
loop_
_entity.id
_entity.type
_entity.pdbx_description
1 polymer ?
#
loop_
_entity_poly.entity_id
_entity_poly.type
_entity_poly.pdbx_seq_one_letter_code
_entity_poly.pdbx_strand_id
1 'polypeptide(L)'
;MAGTAAVFISADYQNASPVERDSLVWNAEELHLSELPEQRQQKPAMATVLALEGLEYYDQPENGDIRQVECMGVEFVYSARARAWVQLEAG
;
A
#
# COMPACT_ATOMS: atom_id res chain seq x y z
N MET A 1 -1.66 -7.83 19.21
CA MET A 1 -2.86 -7.64 18.37
C MET A 1 -2.40 -7.76 16.93
N ALA A 2 -2.87 -8.76 16.18
CA ALA A 2 -2.52 -8.90 14.77
C ALA A 2 -3.41 -7.93 13.98
N GLY A 3 -2.94 -6.70 13.79
CA GLY A 3 -3.58 -5.73 12.90
C GLY A 3 -3.38 -6.15 11.45
N THR A 4 -4.39 -5.91 10.63
CA THR A 4 -4.30 -5.94 9.16
C THR A 4 -3.26 -4.93 8.68
N ALA A 5 -2.63 -5.21 7.54
CA ALA A 5 -1.71 -4.27 6.92
C ALA A 5 -2.37 -2.89 6.75
N ALA A 6 -1.65 -1.84 7.13
CA ALA A 6 -2.09 -0.46 6.89
C ALA A 6 -1.97 -0.13 5.40
N VAL A 7 -2.77 0.82 4.92
CA VAL A 7 -2.63 1.36 3.55
C VAL A 7 -2.33 2.84 3.63
N PHE A 8 -1.21 3.25 3.04
CA PHE A 8 -0.75 4.62 2.97
C PHE A 8 -0.94 5.15 1.55
N ILE A 9 -1.60 6.29 1.44
CA ILE A 9 -1.80 7.04 0.20
C ILE A 9 -0.98 8.33 0.27
N SER A 10 -0.60 8.88 -0.88
CA SER A 10 0.07 10.17 -0.97
C SER A 10 -0.85 11.27 -0.42
N ALA A 11 -0.27 12.21 0.34
CA ALA A 11 -0.99 13.36 0.87
C ALA A 11 -1.54 14.28 -0.26
N ASP A 12 -0.91 14.23 -1.43
CA ASP A 12 -1.32 15.02 -2.61
C ASP A 12 -2.38 14.30 -3.45
N TYR A 13 -2.91 13.14 -3.02
CA TYR A 13 -3.94 12.42 -3.73
C TYR A 13 -5.26 13.21 -3.74
N GLN A 14 -5.60 13.79 -4.90
CA GLN A 14 -6.71 14.76 -5.03
C GLN A 14 -8.11 14.15 -5.14
N ASN A 15 -8.22 12.82 -5.26
CA ASN A 15 -9.51 12.13 -5.32
C ASN A 15 -9.95 11.72 -3.91
N ALA A 16 -11.26 11.54 -3.71
CA ALA A 16 -11.80 11.10 -2.43
C ALA A 16 -11.11 9.81 -1.96
N SER A 17 -10.26 9.91 -0.93
CA SER A 17 -9.74 8.74 -0.23
C SER A 17 -10.91 8.05 0.47
N PRO A 18 -11.12 6.73 0.27
CA PRO A 18 -12.25 6.05 0.87
C PRO A 18 -12.24 6.08 2.41
N VAL A 19 -11.06 6.22 3.03
CA VAL A 19 -10.87 6.18 4.48
C VAL A 19 -9.63 6.99 4.87
N GLU A 20 -9.79 8.24 5.31
CA GLU A 20 -8.77 8.92 6.13
C GLU A 20 -8.98 8.49 7.58
N ARG A 21 -8.08 7.68 8.13
CA ARG A 21 -8.01 7.47 9.58
C ARG A 21 -6.87 8.31 10.14
N ASP A 22 -7.26 9.25 11.00
CA ASP A 22 -6.44 9.86 12.05
C ASP A 22 -5.48 11.01 11.66
N SER A 23 -5.54 11.58 10.45
CA SER A 23 -4.75 12.78 10.08
C SER A 23 -3.24 12.65 10.36
N LEU A 24 -2.73 11.42 10.37
CA LEU A 24 -1.33 11.13 10.59
C LEU A 24 -0.64 11.06 9.23
N VAL A 25 0.44 11.82 9.09
CA VAL A 25 1.27 11.84 7.89
C VAL A 25 2.59 11.18 8.23
N TRP A 26 2.98 10.19 7.43
CA TRP A 26 4.28 9.52 7.55
C TRP A 26 5.15 9.90 6.37
N ASN A 27 6.44 10.03 6.63
CA ASN A 27 7.42 10.24 5.58
C ASN A 27 7.99 8.89 5.07
N ALA A 28 8.73 8.95 3.96
CA ALA A 28 9.31 7.76 3.33
C ALA A 28 10.33 7.02 4.22
N GLU A 29 11.02 7.73 5.12
CA GLU A 29 11.99 7.13 6.05
C GLU A 29 11.27 6.32 7.13
N GLU A 30 10.18 6.86 7.68
CA GLU A 30 9.34 6.17 8.67
C GLU A 30 8.66 4.92 8.10
N LEU A 31 8.37 4.93 6.80
CA LEU A 31 7.83 3.77 6.07
C LEU A 31 8.91 2.82 5.52
N HIS A 32 10.19 3.15 5.72
CA HIS A 32 11.34 2.38 5.24
C HIS A 32 11.31 2.12 3.72
N LEU A 33 10.84 3.09 2.91
CA LEU A 33 10.66 2.87 1.47
C LEU A 33 11.98 2.68 0.72
N SER A 34 13.08 3.20 1.25
CA SER A 34 14.44 2.99 0.71
C SER A 34 14.95 1.55 0.85
N GLU A 35 14.30 0.75 1.69
CA GLU A 35 14.63 -0.67 1.91
C GLU A 35 13.77 -1.62 1.06
N LEU A 36 12.87 -1.07 0.24
CA LEU A 36 12.11 -1.87 -0.72
C LEU A 36 13.05 -2.50 -1.76
N PRO A 37 12.80 -3.75 -2.17
CA PRO A 37 13.64 -4.40 -3.15
C PRO A 37 13.58 -3.68 -4.51
N GLU A 38 14.71 -3.63 -5.20
CA GLU A 38 14.78 -3.10 -6.58
C GLU A 38 13.92 -3.95 -7.54
N GLN A 39 13.90 -5.26 -7.32
CA GLN A 39 13.04 -6.19 -8.03
C GLN A 39 11.68 -6.22 -7.36
N ARG A 40 10.67 -5.71 -8.06
CA ARG A 40 9.28 -5.70 -7.60
C ARG A 40 8.46 -6.69 -8.41
N GLN A 41 7.48 -7.31 -7.77
CA GLN A 41 6.64 -8.32 -8.41
C GLN A 41 5.23 -7.79 -8.64
N GLN A 42 4.83 -7.66 -9.91
CA GLN A 42 3.45 -7.34 -10.25
C GLN A 42 2.52 -8.54 -9.93
N LYS A 43 1.43 -8.25 -9.23
CA LYS A 43 0.37 -9.20 -8.87
C LYS A 43 -0.97 -8.75 -9.46
N PRO A 44 -1.99 -9.63 -9.49
CA PRO A 44 -3.31 -9.25 -9.98
C PRO A 44 -3.86 -8.01 -9.27
N ALA A 45 -4.50 -7.14 -10.05
CA ALA A 45 -5.13 -5.92 -9.58
C ALA A 45 -6.23 -6.22 -8.53
N MET A 46 -6.50 -5.21 -7.70
CA MET A 46 -7.50 -5.23 -6.66
C MET A 46 -8.57 -4.18 -6.96
N ALA A 47 -9.83 -4.52 -6.68
CA ALA A 47 -10.93 -3.61 -6.95
C ALA A 47 -10.88 -2.35 -6.07
N THR A 48 -10.49 -2.48 -4.79
CA THR A 48 -10.52 -1.39 -3.80
C THR A 48 -9.34 -1.44 -2.84
N VAL A 49 -9.06 -0.31 -2.18
CA VAL A 49 -8.05 -0.21 -1.10
C VAL A 49 -8.33 -1.18 0.04
N LEU A 50 -9.60 -1.31 0.42
CA LEU A 50 -10.02 -2.24 1.48
C LEU A 50 -9.70 -3.70 1.13
N ALA A 51 -9.61 -4.06 -0.16
CA ALA A 51 -9.20 -5.39 -0.57
C ALA A 51 -7.70 -5.66 -0.31
N LEU A 52 -6.87 -4.62 -0.15
CA LEU A 52 -5.48 -4.76 0.30
C LEU A 52 -5.40 -5.00 1.81
N GLU A 53 -6.33 -4.40 2.57
CA GLU A 53 -6.48 -4.64 4.00
C GLU A 53 -6.96 -6.08 4.25
N GLY A 54 -6.12 -6.91 4.87
CA GLY A 54 -6.48 -8.29 5.20
C GLY A 54 -6.07 -9.34 4.15
N LEU A 55 -5.35 -8.96 3.09
CA LEU A 55 -4.66 -9.93 2.22
C LEU A 55 -3.76 -10.88 3.01
N GLU A 56 -3.17 -10.42 4.11
CA GLU A 56 -2.36 -11.23 5.03
C GLU A 56 -3.04 -12.55 5.46
N TYR A 57 -4.36 -12.63 5.44
CA TYR A 57 -5.12 -13.83 5.83
C TYR A 57 -5.45 -14.79 4.66
N TYR A 58 -5.40 -14.33 3.41
CA TYR A 58 -5.90 -15.08 2.25
C TYR A 58 -4.84 -15.26 1.15
N ASP A 59 -3.97 -14.27 0.98
CA ASP A 59 -2.89 -14.22 0.00
C ASP A 59 -1.80 -13.32 0.59
N GLN A 60 -0.98 -13.90 1.48
CA GLN A 60 -0.02 -13.15 2.27
C GLN A 60 0.97 -12.41 1.35
N PRO A 61 1.01 -11.07 1.39
CA PRO A 61 1.88 -10.31 0.51
C PRO A 61 3.35 -10.44 0.92
N GLU A 62 4.22 -10.44 -0.08
CA GLU A 62 5.66 -10.47 0.08
C GLU A 62 6.26 -9.08 -0.15
N ASN A 63 7.45 -8.85 0.42
CA ASN A 63 8.12 -7.55 0.31
C ASN A 63 8.38 -7.20 -1.16
N GLY A 64 7.88 -6.05 -1.62
CA GLY A 64 8.01 -5.62 -3.02
C GLY A 64 6.90 -6.08 -3.96
N ASP A 65 5.86 -6.75 -3.45
CA ASP A 65 4.65 -7.01 -4.23
C ASP A 65 3.99 -5.70 -4.67
N ILE A 66 3.64 -5.60 -5.94
CA ILE A 66 2.89 -4.48 -6.51
C ILE A 66 1.48 -4.93 -6.87
N ARG A 67 0.48 -4.14 -6.50
CA ARG A 67 -0.91 -4.29 -6.96
C ARG A 67 -1.49 -2.96 -7.40
N GLN A 68 -2.12 -2.94 -8.55
CA GLN A 68 -2.99 -1.84 -8.96
C GLN A 68 -4.31 -1.89 -8.18
N VAL A 69 -4.79 -0.75 -7.70
CA VAL A 69 -6.14 -0.58 -7.15
C VAL A 69 -7.02 0.12 -8.18
N GLU A 70 -7.95 -0.62 -8.77
CA GLU A 70 -8.74 -0.19 -9.94
C GLU A 70 -9.58 1.05 -9.66
N CYS A 71 -10.23 1.13 -8.50
CA CYS A 71 -11.08 2.29 -8.17
C CYS A 71 -10.31 3.60 -8.00
N MET A 72 -9.00 3.54 -7.78
CA MET A 72 -8.12 4.70 -7.68
C MET A 72 -7.27 4.91 -8.94
N GLY A 73 -7.06 3.86 -9.73
CA GLY A 73 -6.14 3.87 -10.87
C GLY A 73 -4.67 4.02 -10.47
N VAL A 74 -4.31 3.65 -9.24
CA VAL A 74 -2.94 3.77 -8.70
C VAL A 74 -2.37 2.42 -8.32
N GLU A 75 -1.04 2.31 -8.32
CA GLU A 75 -0.34 1.12 -7.83
C GLU A 75 0.06 1.28 -6.37
N PHE A 76 0.11 0.16 -5.65
CA PHE A 76 0.61 0.07 -4.29
C PHE A 76 1.71 -0.97 -4.21
N VAL A 77 2.75 -0.70 -3.43
CA VAL A 77 3.80 -1.66 -3.09
C VAL A 77 3.68 -2.11 -1.64
N TYR A 78 3.86 -3.40 -1.37
CA TYR A 78 3.90 -3.92 -0.01
C TYR A 78 5.30 -3.80 0.60
N SER A 79 5.39 -3.18 1.77
CA SER A 79 6.57 -3.16 2.64
C SER A 79 6.35 -4.15 3.77
N ALA A 80 7.11 -5.25 3.77
CA ALA A 80 7.03 -6.23 4.86
C ALA A 80 7.55 -5.67 6.19
N ARG A 81 8.48 -4.71 6.13
CA ARG A 81 9.03 -4.04 7.33
C ARG A 81 8.00 -3.15 8.01
N ALA A 82 7.27 -2.35 7.24
CA ALA A 82 6.18 -1.52 7.74
C ALA A 82 4.87 -2.31 7.93
N ARG A 83 4.80 -3.54 7.38
CA ARG A 83 3.57 -4.33 7.22
C ARG A 83 2.44 -3.49 6.62
N ALA A 84 2.73 -2.87 5.50
CA ALA A 84 1.84 -1.89 4.90
C ALA A 84 1.93 -1.83 3.39
N TRP A 85 0.82 -1.43 2.76
CA TRP A 85 0.76 -1.07 1.36
C TRP A 85 0.98 0.44 1.23
N VAL A 86 1.86 0.84 0.31
CA VAL A 86 2.21 2.25 0.11
C VAL A 86 1.99 2.60 -1.35
N GLN A 87 1.25 3.68 -1.60
CA GLN A 87 1.00 4.16 -2.95
C GLN A 87 2.32 4.44 -3.68
N LEU A 88 2.45 3.94 -4.90
CA LEU A 88 3.48 4.34 -5.84
C LEU A 88 2.97 5.54 -6.64
N GLU A 89 3.80 6.59 -6.73
CA GLU A 89 3.54 7.68 -7.66
C GLU A 89 3.77 7.18 -9.08
N ALA A 90 2.84 7.50 -9.99
CA ALA A 90 3.09 7.36 -11.40
C ALA A 90 4.15 8.42 -11.77
N GLY A 91 5.34 7.97 -12.15
CA GLY A 91 6.40 8.84 -12.65
C GLY A 91 6.06 9.54 -13.96
#